data_AF-A0A2D9K3Y4-F1
#
_entry.id   AF-A0A2D9K3Y4-F1
#
_cell.length_a   1.000
_cell.length_b   1.000
_cell.length_c   1.000
_cell.angle_alpha   90.00
_cell.angle_beta   90.00
_cell.angle_gamma   90.00
#
_symmetry.space_group_name_H-M   'P 1'
#
loop_
_entity.id
_entity.type
_entity.pdbx_description
1 polymer ?
#
loop_
_entity_poly.entity_id
_entity_poly.type
_entity_poly.pdbx_seq_one_letter_code
_entity_poly.pdbx_strand_id
1 'polypeptide(L)'
;VLLSADMFKDIPNARKEYDAILGAEFMSKMRAVISYKEGRIFFRPDLIDNDDEIEVPDVPEYRFFKTKDRKTFKGKIAKKNATSIELKIEGQQKNLTLPVGRLTEEDQKYVTDWSPQREIFLRQCRGLTVQDILELRKYQSFEYKRLGNHIFVDGQLNKKDTRFMIDTGAGSSVLDVNWAKDTGCQVGPMDQVVYGIGGKAPAAITQVPSLTMGNAKFENRQLLSVDLFKRLGGGAKAYGAIFGADFMRETDAVITYREQKVFLQTD
;
A
#
# COMPACT_ATOMS: atom_id res chain seq x y z
N VAL A 1 -6.12 -2.45 -20.71
CA VAL A 1 -7.38 -2.88 -21.35
C VAL A 1 -8.37 -3.19 -20.25
N LEU A 2 -9.49 -2.48 -20.18
CA LEU A 2 -10.60 -2.84 -19.30
C LEU A 2 -11.43 -3.91 -20.00
N LEU A 3 -11.74 -5.00 -19.30
CA LEU A 3 -12.58 -6.06 -19.81
C LEU A 3 -13.99 -5.87 -19.26
N SER A 4 -14.98 -5.91 -20.15
CA SER A 4 -16.39 -5.95 -19.76
C SER A 4 -16.85 -7.40 -19.78
N ALA A 5 -17.45 -7.84 -18.68
CA ALA A 5 -18.01 -9.18 -18.54
C ALA A 5 -19.35 -9.12 -17.81
N ASP A 6 -20.23 -10.07 -18.10
CA ASP A 6 -21.42 -10.30 -17.29
C ASP A 6 -21.01 -11.01 -15.99
N MET A 7 -20.57 -10.22 -15.01
CA MET A 7 -19.95 -10.73 -13.77
C MET A 7 -20.90 -11.58 -12.91
N PHE A 8 -22.21 -11.44 -13.10
CA PHE A 8 -23.22 -12.08 -12.24
C PHE A 8 -24.00 -13.18 -12.94
N LYS A 9 -23.70 -13.47 -14.21
CA LYS A 9 -24.41 -14.46 -15.03
C LYS A 9 -24.62 -15.81 -14.33
N ASP A 10 -23.59 -16.29 -13.64
CA ASP A 10 -23.57 -17.62 -13.02
C ASP A 10 -23.78 -17.59 -11.50
N ILE A 11 -24.25 -16.45 -10.95
CA ILE A 11 -24.51 -16.28 -9.51
C ILE A 11 -26.03 -16.11 -9.32
N PRO A 12 -26.77 -17.19 -9.01
CA PRO A 12 -28.21 -17.12 -8.79
C PRO A 12 -28.55 -16.14 -7.66
N ASN A 13 -29.53 -15.25 -7.89
CA ASN A 13 -29.94 -14.21 -6.94
C ASN A 13 -28.81 -13.24 -6.55
N ALA A 14 -27.81 -13.03 -7.40
CA ALA A 14 -26.78 -12.03 -7.16
C ALA A 14 -27.40 -10.65 -6.92
N ARG A 15 -27.09 -10.08 -5.76
CA ARG A 15 -27.33 -8.67 -5.53
C ARG A 15 -26.17 -7.91 -6.17
N LYS A 16 -26.47 -6.99 -7.08
CA LYS A 16 -25.44 -6.14 -7.69
C LYS A 16 -24.89 -5.19 -6.61
N GLU A 17 -23.74 -5.52 -6.06
CA GLU A 17 -23.07 -4.73 -5.02
C GLU A 17 -21.96 -3.84 -5.57
N TYR A 18 -21.50 -4.09 -6.80
CA TYR A 18 -20.47 -3.32 -7.47
C TYR A 18 -20.61 -3.40 -9.00
N ASP A 19 -20.10 -2.37 -9.67
CA ASP A 19 -20.13 -2.23 -11.14
C ASP A 19 -18.82 -2.66 -11.82
N ALA A 20 -17.71 -2.68 -11.07
CA ALA A 20 -16.39 -2.99 -11.58
C ALA A 20 -15.50 -3.61 -10.51
N ILE A 21 -14.52 -4.41 -10.94
CA ILE A 21 -13.44 -4.93 -10.09
C ILE A 21 -12.13 -4.33 -10.59
N LEU A 22 -11.39 -3.68 -9.71
CA LEU A 22 -10.05 -3.18 -10.00
C LEU A 22 -9.03 -4.25 -9.64
N GLY A 23 -8.51 -4.94 -10.66
CA GLY A 23 -7.50 -5.98 -10.51
C GLY A 23 -6.10 -5.44 -10.22
N ALA A 24 -5.22 -6.30 -9.73
CA ALA A 24 -3.83 -5.96 -9.40
C ALA A 24 -3.05 -5.33 -10.59
N GLU A 25 -3.35 -5.73 -11.83
CA GLU A 25 -2.84 -5.05 -13.04
C GLU A 25 -3.12 -3.55 -13.04
N PHE A 26 -4.38 -3.16 -12.81
CA PHE A 26 -4.77 -1.75 -12.76
C PHE A 26 -4.11 -1.05 -11.56
N MET A 27 -4.12 -1.69 -10.40
CA MET A 27 -3.51 -1.14 -9.18
C MET A 27 -2.00 -0.90 -9.36
N SER A 28 -1.32 -1.76 -10.08
CA SER A 28 0.10 -1.63 -10.40
C SER A 28 0.39 -0.47 -11.33
N LYS A 29 -0.37 -0.34 -12.43
CA LYS A 29 -0.24 0.79 -13.37
C LYS A 29 -0.49 2.13 -12.70
N MET A 30 -1.42 2.15 -11.75
CA MET A 30 -1.73 3.35 -10.96
C MET A 30 -0.76 3.56 -9.78
N ARG A 31 0.27 2.72 -9.63
CA ARG A 31 1.21 2.71 -8.50
C ARG A 31 0.50 2.84 -7.15
N ALA A 32 -0.58 2.08 -6.99
CA ALA A 32 -1.54 2.27 -5.92
C ALA A 32 -0.91 2.06 -4.54
N VAL A 33 -1.36 2.85 -3.57
CA VAL A 33 -1.12 2.61 -2.14
C VAL A 33 -2.47 2.45 -1.46
N ILE A 34 -2.69 1.31 -0.82
CA ILE A 34 -3.91 0.97 -0.09
C ILE A 34 -3.58 1.08 1.40
N SER A 35 -4.34 1.89 2.14
CA SER A 35 -4.24 2.00 3.61
C SER A 35 -5.54 1.50 4.24
N TYR A 36 -5.45 0.38 4.96
CA TYR A 36 -6.60 -0.16 5.69
C TYR A 36 -6.95 0.68 6.92
N LYS A 37 -5.93 1.20 7.62
CA LYS A 37 -6.10 2.11 8.76
C LYS A 37 -6.89 3.37 8.40
N GLU A 38 -6.61 3.96 7.24
CA GLU A 38 -7.27 5.19 6.80
C GLU A 38 -8.53 4.94 5.95
N GLY A 39 -8.75 3.69 5.50
CA GLY A 39 -9.81 3.37 4.55
C GLY A 39 -9.64 4.08 3.21
N ARG A 40 -8.40 4.22 2.72
CA ARG A 40 -8.06 5.02 1.54
C ARG A 40 -7.21 4.27 0.54
N ILE A 41 -7.40 4.63 -0.73
CA ILE A 41 -6.54 4.23 -1.84
C ILE A 41 -6.00 5.49 -2.50
N PHE A 42 -4.69 5.53 -2.71
CA PHE A 42 -3.99 6.60 -3.42
C PHE A 42 -3.53 6.08 -4.79
N PHE A 43 -3.75 6.86 -5.84
CA PHE A 43 -3.31 6.57 -7.21
C PHE A 43 -2.37 7.65 -7.72
N ARG A 44 -1.44 7.25 -8.60
CA ARG A 44 -0.51 8.12 -9.34
C ARG A 44 -0.73 7.95 -10.85
N PRO A 45 -1.83 8.48 -11.40
CA PRO A 45 -2.12 8.36 -12.83
C PRO A 45 -1.12 9.12 -13.71
N ASP A 46 -0.37 10.06 -13.13
CA ASP A 46 0.70 10.82 -13.78
C ASP A 46 1.91 9.97 -14.18
N LEU A 47 2.01 8.74 -13.67
CA LEU A 47 3.17 7.85 -13.88
C LEU A 47 2.82 6.56 -14.62
N ILE A 48 1.66 6.51 -15.29
CA ILE A 48 1.18 5.31 -16.00
C ILE A 48 2.16 4.83 -17.09
N ASP A 49 2.91 5.74 -17.70
CA ASP A 49 3.84 5.42 -18.80
C ASP A 49 5.29 5.17 -18.33
N ASN A 50 5.56 5.27 -17.02
CA ASN A 50 6.89 5.12 -16.44
C ASN A 50 6.91 3.83 -15.59
N ASP A 51 7.09 2.68 -16.21
CA ASP A 51 6.97 1.37 -15.52
C ASP A 51 8.24 0.94 -14.76
N ASP A 52 9.43 1.48 -15.07
CA ASP A 52 10.72 0.85 -14.69
C ASP A 52 11.57 1.59 -13.63
N GLU A 53 11.15 2.75 -13.14
CA GLU A 53 11.95 3.49 -12.14
C GLU A 53 11.35 3.36 -10.73
N ILE A 54 12.17 2.81 -9.81
CA ILE A 54 12.03 3.06 -8.38
C ILE A 54 12.06 4.57 -8.22
N GLU A 55 10.89 5.17 -8.02
CA GLU A 55 10.76 6.62 -7.85
C GLU A 55 11.40 6.97 -6.52
N VAL A 56 12.67 7.36 -6.56
CA VAL A 56 13.25 8.19 -5.49
C VAL A 56 12.44 9.47 -5.50
N PRO A 57 11.83 9.90 -4.39
CA PRO A 57 11.03 11.12 -4.42
C PRO A 57 11.86 12.27 -4.97
N ASP A 58 11.43 12.84 -6.12
CA ASP A 58 12.07 14.03 -6.65
C ASP A 58 11.77 15.17 -5.68
N VAL A 59 12.79 15.61 -4.96
CA VAL A 59 12.70 16.73 -4.04
C VAL A 59 13.18 17.96 -4.80
N PRO A 60 12.28 18.79 -5.35
CA PRO A 60 12.68 19.86 -6.25
C PRO A 60 13.60 20.81 -5.49
N GLU A 61 14.80 21.05 -6.04
CA GLU A 61 15.75 21.98 -5.45
C GLU A 61 15.22 23.44 -5.52
N TYR A 62 14.36 23.72 -6.51
CA TYR A 62 13.81 25.03 -6.79
C TYR A 62 12.27 24.99 -6.78
N ARG A 63 11.65 26.09 -6.34
CA ARG A 63 10.21 26.32 -6.44
C ARG A 63 9.90 27.61 -7.19
N PHE A 64 8.66 27.76 -7.62
CA PHE A 64 8.19 29.01 -8.21
C PHE A 64 7.78 30.01 -7.14
N PHE A 65 8.35 31.21 -7.20
CA PHE A 65 7.96 32.38 -6.43
C PHE A 65 7.23 33.35 -7.35
N LYS A 66 6.01 33.73 -6.99
CA LYS A 66 5.15 34.63 -7.74
C LYS A 66 5.11 36.00 -7.08
N THR A 67 5.10 37.04 -7.90
CA THR A 67 4.94 38.43 -7.44
C THR A 67 3.55 38.97 -7.76
N LYS A 68 3.16 40.03 -7.05
CA LYS A 68 1.90 40.75 -7.29
C LYS A 68 1.83 41.36 -8.69
N ASP A 69 2.98 41.70 -9.28
CA ASP A 69 3.10 42.14 -10.69
C ASP A 69 3.12 40.97 -11.69
N ARG A 70 2.63 39.79 -11.30
CA ARG A 70 2.49 38.58 -12.14
C ARG A 70 3.80 38.03 -12.72
N LYS A 71 4.95 38.40 -12.15
CA LYS A 71 6.22 37.76 -12.50
C LYS A 71 6.39 36.48 -11.70
N THR A 72 7.03 35.49 -12.32
CA THR A 72 7.31 34.20 -11.71
C THR A 72 8.80 33.92 -11.80
N PHE A 73 9.40 33.51 -10.67
CA PHE A 73 10.82 33.20 -10.54
C PHE A 73 10.97 31.75 -10.06
N LYS A 74 11.62 30.90 -10.84
CA LYS A 74 11.99 29.55 -10.39
C LYS A 74 13.31 29.63 -9.64
N GLY A 75 13.29 29.40 -8.33
CA GLY A 75 14.44 29.65 -7.46
C GLY A 75 14.33 28.99 -6.09
N LYS A 76 15.34 29.21 -5.24
CA LYS A 76 15.35 28.84 -3.82
C LYS A 76 15.87 29.98 -2.96
N ILE A 77 15.40 30.09 -1.73
CA ILE A 77 15.85 31.13 -0.80
C ILE A 77 17.29 30.80 -0.37
N ALA A 78 18.23 31.67 -0.73
CA ALA A 78 19.62 31.61 -0.29
C ALA A 78 19.81 32.32 1.06
N LYS A 79 19.10 33.43 1.27
CA LYS A 79 19.13 34.21 2.51
C LYS A 79 17.80 34.91 2.74
N LYS A 80 17.41 35.08 4.01
CA LYS A 80 16.23 35.84 4.45
C LYS A 80 16.66 36.95 5.40
N ASN A 81 16.21 38.16 5.11
CA ASN A 81 16.36 39.35 5.95
C ASN A 81 14.97 39.77 6.48
N ALA A 82 14.91 40.81 7.32
CA ALA A 82 13.65 41.25 7.95
C ALA A 82 12.53 41.63 6.95
N THR A 83 12.89 42.23 5.81
CA THR A 83 11.91 42.74 4.81
C THR A 83 12.15 42.23 3.39
N SER A 84 13.18 41.40 3.18
CA SER A 84 13.59 40.91 1.87
C SER A 84 14.17 39.50 1.92
N ILE A 85 14.21 38.85 0.76
CA ILE A 85 14.88 37.57 0.54
C ILE A 85 15.87 37.68 -0.61
N GLU A 86 16.92 36.87 -0.56
CA GLU A 86 17.81 36.60 -1.69
C GLU A 86 17.45 35.24 -2.28
N LEU A 87 17.02 35.22 -3.54
CA LEU A 87 16.70 34.02 -4.29
C LEU A 87 17.87 33.62 -5.17
N LYS A 88 18.33 32.37 -5.06
CA LYS A 88 19.15 31.74 -6.10
C LYS A 88 18.22 31.24 -7.20
N ILE A 89 18.24 31.91 -8.35
CA ILE A 89 17.40 31.58 -9.51
C ILE A 89 18.03 30.42 -10.29
N GLU A 90 17.20 29.48 -10.75
CA GLU A 90 17.66 28.35 -11.57
C GLU A 90 18.35 28.87 -12.84
N GLY A 91 19.57 28.37 -13.12
CA GLY A 91 20.36 28.78 -14.28
C GLY A 91 21.07 30.13 -14.18
N GLN A 92 20.93 30.89 -13.06
CA GLN A 92 21.63 32.17 -12.87
C GLN A 92 22.72 32.07 -11.81
N GLN A 93 23.85 32.75 -12.04
CA GLN A 93 24.96 32.81 -11.08
C GLN A 93 24.73 33.81 -9.94
N LYS A 94 24.02 34.91 -10.20
CA LYS A 94 23.76 35.96 -9.21
C LYS A 94 22.41 35.73 -8.52
N ASN A 95 22.39 35.95 -7.21
CA ASN A 95 21.15 35.94 -6.44
C ASN A 95 20.31 37.18 -6.77
N LEU A 96 18.99 37.00 -6.78
CA LEU A 96 18.00 38.07 -6.93
C LEU A 96 17.46 38.48 -5.56
N THR A 97 17.65 39.74 -5.16
CA THR A 97 17.04 40.27 -3.96
C THR A 97 15.61 40.74 -4.24
N LEU A 98 14.63 40.20 -3.51
CA LEU A 98 13.22 40.57 -3.61
C LEU A 98 12.67 41.03 -2.27
N PRO A 99 11.98 42.19 -2.20
CA PRO A 99 11.18 42.57 -1.03
C PRO A 99 10.04 41.58 -0.81
N VAL A 100 9.82 41.15 0.43
CA VAL A 100 8.76 40.19 0.78
C VAL A 100 7.39 40.72 0.37
N GLY A 101 7.12 42.02 0.58
CA GLY A 101 5.84 42.64 0.23
C GLY A 101 5.47 42.62 -1.26
N ARG A 102 6.43 42.32 -2.15
CA ARG A 102 6.21 42.19 -3.60
C ARG A 102 5.69 40.80 -3.99
N LEU A 103 5.88 39.79 -3.15
CA LEU A 103 5.41 38.43 -3.38
C LEU A 103 3.88 38.35 -3.25
N THR A 104 3.26 37.33 -3.85
CA THR A 104 1.85 36.98 -3.58
C THR A 104 1.65 36.64 -2.11
N GLU A 105 0.42 36.68 -1.61
CA GLU A 105 0.12 36.35 -0.21
C GLU A 105 0.57 34.93 0.18
N GLU A 106 0.38 33.97 -0.72
CA GLU A 106 0.85 32.59 -0.57
C GLU A 106 2.37 32.51 -0.39
N ASP A 107 3.13 33.20 -1.25
CA ASP A 107 4.59 33.19 -1.19
C ASP A 107 5.14 34.02 -0.02
N GLN A 108 4.44 35.09 0.38
CA GLN A 108 4.77 35.81 1.62
C GLN A 108 4.64 34.90 2.83
N LYS A 109 3.55 34.13 2.93
CA LYS A 109 3.35 33.17 4.02
C LYS A 109 4.46 32.13 4.05
N TYR A 110 4.80 31.55 2.89
CA TYR A 110 5.91 30.60 2.80
C TYR A 110 7.22 31.22 3.29
N VAL A 111 7.57 32.43 2.84
CA VAL A 111 8.80 33.13 3.22
C VAL A 111 8.81 33.45 4.72
N THR A 112 7.69 33.91 5.28
CA THR A 112 7.56 34.21 6.71
C THR A 112 7.87 33.00 7.57
N ASP A 113 7.37 31.84 7.18
CA ASP A 113 7.58 30.59 7.92
C ASP A 113 8.90 29.89 7.54
N TRP A 114 9.67 30.42 6.59
CA TRP A 114 10.91 29.80 6.10
C TRP A 114 12.09 30.00 7.06
N SER A 115 12.88 28.93 7.21
CA SER A 115 14.23 28.93 7.80
C SER A 115 15.12 27.88 7.09
N PRO A 116 16.45 28.00 7.14
CA PRO A 116 17.36 26.99 6.59
C PRO A 116 17.10 25.59 7.18
N GLN A 117 16.86 25.51 8.48
CA GLN A 117 16.60 24.24 9.18
C GLN A 117 15.28 23.61 8.71
N ARG A 118 14.22 24.43 8.57
CA ARG A 118 12.93 23.96 8.07
C ARG A 118 13.02 23.49 6.63
N GLU A 119 13.80 24.17 5.78
CA GLU A 119 13.99 23.74 4.39
C GLU A 119 14.73 22.41 4.32
N ILE A 120 15.81 22.23 5.10
CA ILE A 120 16.52 20.95 5.19
C ILE A 120 15.58 19.84 5.65
N PHE A 121 14.82 20.08 6.73
CA PHE A 121 13.85 19.13 7.26
C PHE A 121 12.78 18.78 6.22
N LEU A 122 12.14 19.76 5.58
CA LEU A 122 11.11 19.51 4.58
C LEU A 122 11.66 18.80 3.35
N ARG A 123 12.89 19.08 2.93
CA ARG A 123 13.55 18.33 1.84
C ARG A 123 13.77 16.88 2.23
N GLN A 124 14.22 16.61 3.45
CA GLN A 124 14.34 15.24 3.95
C GLN A 124 12.97 14.55 3.99
N CYS A 125 11.94 15.20 4.53
CA CYS A 125 10.59 14.64 4.59
C CYS A 125 9.98 14.36 3.20
N ARG A 126 10.20 15.25 2.23
CA ARG A 126 9.76 15.04 0.83
C ARG A 126 10.50 13.89 0.17
N GLY A 127 11.70 13.58 0.63
CA GLY A 127 12.54 12.47 0.18
C GLY A 127 12.15 11.11 0.74
N LEU A 128 11.25 11.04 1.72
CA LEU A 128 10.85 9.79 2.34
C LEU A 128 9.95 8.96 1.42
N THR A 129 10.28 7.69 1.28
CA THR A 129 9.46 6.66 0.63
C THR A 129 8.28 6.26 1.52
N VAL A 130 7.34 5.47 0.97
CA VAL A 130 6.27 4.89 1.80
C VAL A 130 6.88 3.96 2.85
N GLN A 131 7.88 3.17 2.46
CA GLN A 131 8.67 2.35 3.37
C GLN A 131 9.27 3.18 4.52
N ASP A 132 10.01 4.26 4.23
CA ASP A 132 10.67 5.06 5.27
C ASP A 132 9.65 5.57 6.30
N ILE A 133 8.51 6.08 5.83
CA ILE A 133 7.46 6.62 6.70
C ILE A 133 6.85 5.51 7.58
N LEU A 134 6.61 4.34 7.02
CA LEU A 134 5.96 3.24 7.73
C LEU A 134 6.91 2.55 8.71
N GLU A 135 8.18 2.37 8.35
CA GLU A 135 9.21 1.86 9.26
C GLU A 135 9.47 2.82 10.43
N LEU A 136 9.47 4.14 10.19
CA LEU A 136 9.49 5.15 11.27
C LEU A 136 8.28 5.03 12.21
N ARG A 137 7.15 4.52 11.71
CA ARG A 137 5.94 4.22 12.49
C ARG A 137 5.90 2.78 13.02
N LYS A 138 7.02 2.05 12.93
CA LYS A 138 7.20 0.67 13.42
C LYS A 138 6.36 -0.38 12.71
N TYR A 139 5.92 -0.12 11.49
CA TYR A 139 5.37 -1.17 10.64
C TYR A 139 6.49 -2.15 10.26
N GLN A 140 6.13 -3.43 10.21
CA GLN A 140 6.98 -4.46 9.62
C GLN A 140 6.76 -4.48 8.11
N SER A 141 7.83 -4.48 7.32
CA SER A 141 7.79 -4.46 5.86
C SER A 141 8.07 -5.85 5.27
N PHE A 142 7.32 -6.22 4.24
CA PHE A 142 7.43 -7.49 3.54
C PHE A 142 7.39 -7.28 2.04
N GLU A 143 8.38 -7.78 1.33
CA GLU A 143 8.30 -7.85 -0.12
C GLU A 143 7.30 -8.92 -0.53
N TYR A 144 6.50 -8.60 -1.54
CA TYR A 144 5.59 -9.55 -2.13
C TYR A 144 5.98 -9.86 -3.57
N LYS A 145 5.59 -11.05 -4.03
CA LYS A 145 5.69 -11.46 -5.42
C LYS A 145 4.31 -11.46 -6.04
N ARG A 146 4.21 -10.95 -7.26
CA ARG A 146 3.00 -11.08 -8.07
C ARG A 146 3.06 -12.32 -8.94
N LEU A 147 1.97 -13.07 -8.94
CA LEU A 147 1.73 -14.12 -9.92
C LEU A 147 0.33 -13.87 -10.52
N GLY A 148 0.31 -13.36 -11.75
CA GLY A 148 -0.92 -12.85 -12.36
C GLY A 148 -1.51 -11.68 -11.56
N ASN A 149 -2.78 -11.81 -11.18
CA ASN A 149 -3.51 -10.80 -10.39
C ASN A 149 -3.41 -11.00 -8.87
N HIS A 150 -2.59 -11.95 -8.40
CA HIS A 150 -2.49 -12.26 -6.98
C HIS A 150 -1.15 -11.81 -6.41
N ILE A 151 -1.21 -11.35 -5.16
CA ILE A 151 -0.07 -10.96 -4.34
C ILE A 151 0.25 -12.13 -3.40
N PHE A 152 1.52 -12.51 -3.35
CA PHE A 152 2.02 -13.56 -2.46
C PHE A 152 3.14 -13.05 -1.57
N VAL A 153 3.06 -13.37 -0.29
CA VAL A 153 4.11 -13.13 0.69
C VAL A 153 4.60 -14.47 1.24
N ASP A 154 5.91 -14.62 1.33
CA ASP A 154 6.54 -15.80 1.92
C ASP A 154 6.46 -15.72 3.46
N GLY A 155 6.25 -16.85 4.12
CA GLY A 155 6.14 -16.91 5.58
C GLY A 155 6.09 -18.33 6.12
N GLN A 156 5.74 -18.48 7.40
CA GLN A 156 5.63 -19.79 8.04
C GLN A 156 4.31 -19.95 8.78
N LEU A 157 3.76 -21.15 8.72
CA LEU A 157 2.68 -21.59 9.59
C LEU A 157 3.27 -22.59 10.58
N ASN A 158 3.25 -22.23 11.86
CA ASN A 158 4.06 -22.85 12.89
C ASN A 158 5.55 -22.87 12.52
N LYS A 159 6.08 -24.02 12.10
CA LYS A 159 7.51 -24.19 11.72
C LYS A 159 7.69 -24.64 10.28
N LYS A 160 6.64 -24.55 9.45
CA LYS A 160 6.68 -24.97 8.05
C LYS A 160 6.52 -23.77 7.13
N ASP A 161 7.44 -23.65 6.19
CA ASP A 161 7.42 -22.62 5.17
C ASP A 161 6.18 -22.75 4.29
N THR A 162 5.63 -21.60 3.89
CA THR A 162 4.48 -21.52 3.01
C THR A 162 4.44 -20.15 2.33
N ARG A 163 3.61 -20.05 1.30
CA ARG A 163 3.18 -18.76 0.74
C ARG A 163 1.80 -18.42 1.25
N PHE A 164 1.58 -17.13 1.46
CA PHE A 164 0.28 -16.58 1.78
C PHE A 164 -0.18 -15.68 0.65
N MET A 165 -1.42 -15.85 0.22
CA MET A 165 -2.05 -14.92 -0.71
C MET A 165 -2.60 -13.73 0.07
N ILE A 166 -2.31 -12.52 -0.38
CA ILE A 166 -2.98 -11.31 0.10
C ILE A 166 -4.11 -11.02 -0.87
N ASP A 167 -5.35 -11.07 -0.40
CA ASP A 167 -6.55 -10.88 -1.21
C ASP A 167 -7.39 -9.73 -0.66
N THR A 168 -7.20 -8.54 -1.26
CA THR A 168 -7.95 -7.34 -0.90
C THR A 168 -9.45 -7.45 -1.19
N GLY A 169 -9.87 -8.41 -2.04
CA GLY A 169 -11.27 -8.68 -2.37
C GLY A 169 -11.94 -9.70 -1.44
N ALA A 170 -11.17 -10.44 -0.64
CA ALA A 170 -11.72 -11.39 0.33
C ALA A 170 -12.16 -10.66 1.60
N GLY A 171 -13.39 -10.92 2.07
CA GLY A 171 -13.88 -10.36 3.34
C GLY A 171 -13.24 -11.01 4.57
N SER A 172 -12.96 -12.31 4.49
CA SER A 172 -12.42 -13.13 5.58
C SER A 172 -11.15 -13.87 5.16
N SER A 173 -10.28 -14.09 6.13
CA SER A 173 -9.06 -14.87 5.97
C SER A 173 -9.33 -16.36 6.14
N VAL A 174 -8.74 -17.18 5.28
CA VAL A 174 -8.94 -18.63 5.26
C VAL A 174 -7.63 -19.39 5.06
N LEU A 175 -7.49 -20.54 5.72
CA LEU A 175 -6.40 -21.50 5.57
C LEU A 175 -6.85 -22.67 4.70
N ASP A 176 -5.92 -23.33 4.02
CA ASP A 176 -6.19 -24.67 3.49
C ASP A 176 -6.29 -25.67 4.65
N VAL A 177 -7.37 -26.45 4.68
CA VAL A 177 -7.67 -27.39 5.78
C VAL A 177 -6.66 -28.52 5.88
N ASN A 178 -6.14 -29.01 4.75
CA ASN A 178 -5.15 -30.07 4.75
C ASN A 178 -3.80 -29.52 5.19
N TRP A 179 -3.44 -28.32 4.72
CA TRP A 179 -2.25 -27.62 5.17
C TRP A 179 -2.27 -27.33 6.67
N ALA A 180 -3.38 -26.81 7.21
CA ALA A 180 -3.53 -26.54 8.62
C ALA A 180 -3.29 -27.80 9.47
N LYS A 181 -3.82 -28.95 9.06
CA LYS A 181 -3.55 -30.24 9.72
C LYS A 181 -2.09 -30.64 9.61
N ASP A 182 -1.51 -30.57 8.41
CA ASP A 182 -0.12 -30.93 8.16
C ASP A 182 0.87 -30.07 8.95
N THR A 183 0.53 -28.81 9.25
CA THR A 183 1.35 -27.88 10.04
C THR A 183 1.11 -28.00 11.55
N GLY A 184 0.17 -28.84 12.00
CA GLY A 184 -0.15 -29.05 13.41
C GLY A 184 -1.09 -28.01 14.02
N CYS A 185 -1.88 -27.31 13.20
CA CYS A 185 -2.99 -26.47 13.70
C CYS A 185 -4.14 -27.36 14.18
N GLN A 186 -4.93 -26.86 15.14
CA GLN A 186 -6.10 -27.59 15.63
C GLN A 186 -7.31 -27.20 14.79
N VAL A 187 -7.72 -28.09 13.88
CA VAL A 187 -8.87 -27.88 12.99
C VAL A 187 -10.11 -28.46 13.63
N GLY A 188 -11.13 -27.61 13.84
CA GLY A 188 -12.44 -28.02 14.36
C GLY A 188 -13.32 -28.75 13.34
N PRO A 189 -14.61 -28.97 13.67
CA PRO A 189 -15.58 -29.52 12.73
C PRO A 189 -15.79 -28.60 11.52
N MET A 190 -16.05 -29.19 10.35
CA MET A 190 -16.33 -28.47 9.10
C MET A 190 -17.81 -28.02 9.01
N ASP A 191 -18.30 -27.37 10.07
CA ASP A 191 -19.71 -27.00 10.27
C ASP A 191 -20.01 -25.51 10.03
N GLN A 192 -18.95 -24.71 9.77
CA GLN A 192 -19.09 -23.32 9.34
C GLN A 192 -19.32 -23.24 7.83
N VAL A 193 -19.75 -22.08 7.34
CA VAL A 193 -19.96 -21.84 5.91
C VAL A 193 -19.29 -20.54 5.50
N VAL A 194 -18.46 -20.61 4.46
CA VAL A 194 -17.90 -19.43 3.80
C VAL A 194 -18.49 -19.26 2.41
N TYR A 195 -18.44 -18.03 1.89
CA TYR A 195 -18.89 -17.66 0.56
C TYR A 195 -17.74 -16.99 -0.18
N GLY A 196 -17.61 -17.30 -1.46
CA GLY A 196 -16.69 -16.62 -2.37
C GLY A 196 -17.17 -16.71 -3.81
N ILE A 197 -16.31 -16.36 -4.77
CA ILE A 197 -16.63 -16.41 -6.20
C ILE A 197 -17.01 -17.84 -6.64
N GLY A 198 -16.43 -18.85 -6.00
CA GLY A 198 -16.81 -20.25 -6.23
C GLY A 198 -18.19 -20.63 -5.67
N GLY A 199 -18.90 -19.77 -4.96
CA GLY A 199 -20.10 -20.10 -4.19
C GLY A 199 -19.76 -20.48 -2.75
N LYS A 200 -20.59 -21.34 -2.12
CA LYS A 200 -20.43 -21.71 -0.72
C LYS A 200 -19.53 -22.93 -0.51
N ALA A 201 -18.76 -22.94 0.56
CA ALA A 201 -17.95 -24.07 1.00
C ALA A 201 -18.04 -24.29 2.52
N PRO A 202 -18.01 -25.54 3.00
CA PRO A 202 -17.89 -25.82 4.42
C PRO A 202 -16.52 -25.33 4.92
N ALA A 203 -16.48 -24.86 6.16
CA ALA A 203 -15.30 -24.35 6.82
C ALA A 203 -15.21 -24.85 8.27
N ALA A 204 -14.00 -24.83 8.83
CA ALA A 204 -13.75 -25.14 10.23
C ALA A 204 -13.08 -23.98 10.94
N ILE A 205 -13.49 -23.69 12.16
CA ILE A 205 -12.73 -22.83 13.06
C ILE A 205 -11.41 -23.55 13.38
N THR A 206 -10.29 -22.86 13.20
CA THR A 206 -8.94 -23.43 13.31
C THR A 206 -8.11 -22.58 14.25
N GLN A 207 -7.55 -23.22 15.29
CA GLN A 207 -6.58 -22.59 16.16
C GLN A 207 -5.19 -22.68 15.51
N VAL A 208 -4.58 -21.51 15.33
CA VAL A 208 -3.27 -21.29 14.72
C VAL A 208 -2.30 -20.87 15.83
N PRO A 209 -1.39 -21.77 16.28
CA PRO A 209 -0.45 -21.44 17.34
C PRO A 209 0.50 -20.32 16.96
N SER A 210 1.11 -20.39 15.78
CA SER A 210 2.01 -19.35 15.28
C SER A 210 1.92 -19.20 13.77
N LEU A 211 1.99 -17.95 13.34
CA LEU A 211 2.06 -17.52 11.95
C LEU A 211 3.16 -16.47 11.85
N THR A 212 4.08 -16.62 10.91
CA THR A 212 5.06 -15.58 10.59
C THR A 212 4.90 -15.12 9.15
N MET A 213 4.99 -13.82 8.94
CA MET A 213 5.08 -13.19 7.63
C MET A 213 6.28 -12.26 7.72
N GLY A 214 7.36 -12.56 7.01
CA GLY A 214 8.68 -11.98 7.28
C GLY A 214 9.04 -11.96 8.78
N ASN A 215 9.31 -10.77 9.32
CA ASN A 215 9.60 -10.55 10.75
C ASN A 215 8.35 -10.40 11.65
N ALA A 216 7.15 -10.25 11.10
CA ALA A 216 5.94 -10.22 11.91
C ALA A 216 5.61 -11.62 12.40
N LYS A 217 5.29 -11.72 13.70
CA LYS A 217 4.85 -12.94 14.35
C LYS A 217 3.47 -12.72 14.96
N PHE A 218 2.54 -13.58 14.59
CA PHE A 218 1.20 -13.63 15.16
C PHE A 218 1.06 -14.95 15.91
N GLU A 219 0.59 -14.90 17.15
CA GLU A 219 0.44 -16.08 18.00
C GLU A 219 -1.01 -16.27 18.41
N ASN A 220 -1.39 -17.52 18.64
CA ASN A 220 -2.68 -17.91 19.21
C ASN A 220 -3.89 -17.34 18.44
N ARG A 221 -3.83 -17.36 17.11
CA ARG A 221 -4.87 -16.82 16.24
C ARG A 221 -5.96 -17.84 15.97
N GLN A 222 -7.17 -17.35 15.73
CA GLN A 222 -8.27 -18.16 15.23
C GLN A 222 -8.58 -17.74 13.80
N LEU A 223 -8.54 -18.69 12.87
CA LEU A 223 -8.85 -18.49 11.45
C LEU A 223 -9.83 -19.56 10.98
N LEU A 224 -10.47 -19.31 9.84
CA LEU A 224 -11.28 -20.33 9.18
C LEU A 224 -10.38 -21.21 8.30
N SER A 225 -10.64 -22.51 8.24
CA SER A 225 -10.01 -23.43 7.28
C SER A 225 -11.03 -23.96 6.30
N VAL A 226 -10.65 -24.06 5.03
CA VAL A 226 -11.47 -24.57 3.93
C VAL A 226 -10.64 -25.49 3.04
N ASP A 227 -11.26 -26.34 2.24
CA ASP A 227 -10.56 -27.07 1.19
C ASP A 227 -10.37 -26.13 -0.02
N LEU A 228 -9.25 -25.39 -0.04
CA LEU A 228 -8.99 -24.34 -1.03
C LEU A 228 -8.81 -24.93 -2.44
N PHE A 229 -8.28 -26.14 -2.54
CA PHE A 229 -7.89 -26.76 -3.80
C PHE A 229 -8.88 -27.83 -4.29
N LYS A 230 -10.03 -28.01 -3.61
CA LYS A 230 -11.07 -28.99 -3.97
C LYS A 230 -11.47 -28.97 -5.45
N ARG A 231 -11.62 -27.78 -6.02
CA ARG A 231 -12.05 -27.59 -7.42
C ARG A 231 -10.92 -27.71 -8.44
N LEU A 232 -9.67 -27.68 -7.98
CA LEU A 232 -8.47 -27.81 -8.80
C LEU A 232 -7.99 -29.27 -8.87
N GLY A 233 -8.87 -30.23 -8.52
CA GLY A 233 -8.55 -31.66 -8.58
C GLY A 233 -7.46 -32.10 -7.59
N GLY A 234 -7.22 -31.34 -6.52
CA GLY A 234 -6.18 -31.65 -5.53
C GLY A 234 -4.74 -31.47 -6.03
N GLY A 235 -4.53 -30.69 -7.09
CA GLY A 235 -3.20 -30.36 -7.63
C GLY A 235 -2.27 -29.67 -6.62
N ALA A 236 -1.00 -29.49 -7.03
CA ALA A 236 0.09 -28.97 -6.19
C ALA A 236 -0.31 -27.72 -5.38
N LYS A 237 -0.11 -27.78 -4.06
CA LYS A 237 -0.41 -26.71 -3.10
C LYS A 237 0.35 -25.44 -3.47
N ALA A 238 -0.35 -24.42 -3.97
CA ALA A 238 0.28 -23.18 -4.39
C ALA A 238 0.58 -22.23 -3.21
N TYR A 239 -0.28 -22.25 -2.18
CA TYR A 239 -0.22 -21.39 -0.98
C TYR A 239 -1.02 -22.03 0.17
N GLY A 240 -0.71 -21.64 1.41
CA GLY A 240 -1.29 -22.22 2.61
C GLY A 240 -2.48 -21.45 3.19
N ALA A 241 -2.61 -20.15 2.86
CA ALA A 241 -3.71 -19.30 3.32
C ALA A 241 -4.00 -18.16 2.34
N ILE A 242 -5.21 -17.60 2.46
CA ILE A 242 -5.63 -16.31 1.90
C ILE A 242 -5.86 -15.37 3.08
N PHE A 243 -5.19 -14.22 3.11
CA PHE A 243 -5.45 -13.15 4.07
C PHE A 243 -6.33 -12.09 3.42
N GLY A 244 -7.53 -11.96 3.98
CA GLY A 244 -8.58 -11.04 3.56
C GLY A 244 -8.63 -9.78 4.42
N ALA A 245 -9.64 -8.96 4.15
CA ALA A 245 -9.81 -7.63 4.71
C ALA A 245 -9.94 -7.61 6.23
N ASP A 246 -10.37 -8.71 6.86
CA ASP A 246 -10.35 -8.88 8.31
C ASP A 246 -8.94 -8.76 8.88
N PHE A 247 -8.00 -9.55 8.37
CA PHE A 247 -6.60 -9.55 8.80
C PHE A 247 -5.91 -8.24 8.46
N MET A 248 -6.16 -7.69 7.27
CA MET A 248 -5.57 -6.40 6.86
C MET A 248 -6.08 -5.23 7.71
N ARG A 249 -7.37 -5.22 8.12
CA ARG A 249 -7.87 -4.21 9.05
C ARG A 249 -7.27 -4.38 10.45
N GLU A 250 -7.20 -5.61 10.93
CA GLU A 250 -6.66 -5.89 12.27
C GLU A 250 -5.19 -5.46 12.41
N THR A 251 -4.43 -5.58 11.33
CA THR A 251 -2.99 -5.26 11.30
C THR A 251 -2.70 -3.87 10.73
N ASP A 252 -3.73 -3.01 10.57
CA ASP A 252 -3.60 -1.67 9.99
C ASP A 252 -2.85 -1.64 8.65
N ALA A 253 -2.99 -2.69 7.85
CA ALA A 253 -2.11 -2.99 6.73
C ALA A 253 -2.00 -1.85 5.71
N VAL A 254 -0.81 -1.66 5.17
CA VAL A 254 -0.56 -0.81 4.00
C VAL A 254 0.02 -1.66 2.88
N ILE A 255 -0.60 -1.63 1.70
CA ILE A 255 -0.14 -2.35 0.51
C ILE A 255 0.27 -1.32 -0.53
N THR A 256 1.54 -1.34 -0.94
CA THR A 256 2.06 -0.46 -1.98
C THR A 256 2.44 -1.27 -3.21
N TYR A 257 1.83 -0.92 -4.34
CA TYR A 257 2.20 -1.43 -5.65
C TYR A 257 3.43 -0.73 -6.22
N ARG A 258 3.73 0.48 -5.73
CA ARG A 258 4.92 1.23 -6.11
C ARG A 258 6.21 0.55 -5.62
N GLU A 259 6.21 0.04 -4.39
CA GLU A 259 7.40 -0.53 -3.75
C GLU A 259 7.32 -2.06 -3.63
N GLN A 260 6.27 -2.68 -4.18
CA GLN A 260 5.98 -4.11 -4.09
C GLN A 260 6.07 -4.67 -2.66
N LYS A 261 5.53 -3.91 -1.71
CA LYS A 261 5.60 -4.22 -0.28
C LYS A 261 4.21 -4.24 0.36
N VAL A 262 4.06 -5.13 1.33
CA VAL A 262 3.00 -5.12 2.34
C VAL A 262 3.63 -4.70 3.65
N PHE A 263 2.94 -3.83 4.37
CA PHE A 263 3.32 -3.38 5.70
C PHE A 263 2.23 -3.77 6.68
N LEU A 264 2.63 -4.39 7.79
CA LEU A 264 1.71 -4.79 8.86
C LEU A 264 2.17 -4.16 10.17
N GLN A 265 1.22 -3.64 10.92
CA GLN A 265 1.45 -3.30 12.32
C GLN A 265 1.21 -4.58 13.14
N THR A 266 2.22 -5.00 13.89
CA THR A 266 2.09 -6.08 14.87
C THR A 266 1.73 -5.50 16.23
N ASP A 267 1.07 -6.30 17.06
CA ASP A 267 0.82 -6.00 18.47
C ASP A 267 2.13 -5.75 19.26
#